data_AF-A0A2A3UIP3-F1
#
_entry.id   AF-A0A2A3UIP3-F1
#
_cell.length_a   1.000
_cell.length_b   1.000
_cell.length_c   1.000
_cell.angle_alpha   90.00
_cell.angle_beta   90.00
_cell.angle_gamma   90.00
#
_symmetry.space_group_name_H-M   'P 1'
#
loop_
_entity.id
_entity.type
_entity.pdbx_description
1 polymer ?
#
loop_
_entity_poly.entity_id
_entity_poly.type
_entity_poly.pdbx_seq_one_letter_code
_entity_poly.pdbx_strand_id
1 'polypeptide(L)'
;NLLNEENPHQLQQLIRLPGQQYDEESGLYYNRHRYYDPLQGRYITQDPIGLKGGWNLYGYQLNPISDIDPLGLSMWEDAKSGACTNGLCGTLSAMIGPDKFDSIDSTAYDALNKINSQSICEDKEFAGLICKDNSGRYFSTAPNRGERKGSYPFNSPCPNGTEKVSAYHTHGADSHGEYWDEIFSGKDEKIVKSKDNNIKSFYLGTPSGNFKAIDNHGKEITNRKGLPNVCRVHGNM
;
A
#
# COMPACT_ATOMS: atom_id res chain seq x y z
N ASN A 1 25.46 -18.34 -6.89
CA ASN A 1 26.20 -17.85 -8.06
C ASN A 1 27.47 -17.12 -7.62
N LEU A 2 28.50 -17.88 -7.20
CA LEU A 2 29.81 -17.35 -6.77
C LEU A 2 30.98 -18.13 -7.41
N LEU A 3 30.70 -19.00 -8.39
CA LEU A 3 31.69 -19.96 -8.88
C LEU A 3 32.63 -19.40 -9.97
N ASN A 4 32.50 -18.13 -10.39
CA ASN A 4 33.22 -17.61 -11.57
C ASN A 4 33.72 -16.16 -11.47
N GLU A 5 33.87 -15.56 -10.27
CA GLU A 5 34.54 -14.25 -10.17
C GLU A 5 36.05 -14.45 -10.01
N GLU A 6 36.83 -14.06 -11.03
CA GLU A 6 38.28 -13.93 -10.90
C GLU A 6 38.59 -12.94 -9.78
N ASN A 7 39.16 -13.44 -8.68
CA ASN A 7 39.56 -12.64 -7.53
C ASN A 7 41.09 -12.70 -7.35
N PRO A 8 41.88 -12.09 -8.26
CA PRO A 8 43.34 -12.19 -8.28
C PRO A 8 44.01 -11.63 -7.02
N HIS A 9 43.27 -10.83 -6.23
CA HIS A 9 43.74 -10.21 -4.99
C HIS A 9 43.13 -10.82 -3.72
N GLN A 10 42.35 -11.90 -3.83
CA GLN A 10 41.66 -12.55 -2.71
C GLN A 10 40.85 -11.57 -1.85
N LEU A 11 40.27 -10.54 -2.47
CA LEU A 11 39.44 -9.56 -1.79
C LEU A 11 38.13 -10.22 -1.35
N GLN A 12 37.89 -10.23 -0.04
CA GLN A 12 36.68 -10.81 0.51
C GLN A 12 35.50 -9.86 0.28
N GLN A 13 34.50 -10.30 -0.50
CA GLN A 13 33.23 -9.58 -0.61
C GLN A 13 32.35 -9.97 0.59
N LEU A 14 32.27 -9.10 1.60
CA LEU A 14 31.47 -9.33 2.79
C LEU A 14 30.03 -8.78 2.67
N ILE A 15 29.77 -7.88 1.72
CA ILE A 15 28.42 -7.37 1.51
C ILE A 15 27.55 -8.45 0.86
N ARG A 16 26.28 -8.53 1.29
CA ARG A 16 25.27 -9.46 0.77
C ARG A 16 24.13 -8.66 0.13
N LEU A 17 22.88 -8.88 0.57
CA LEU A 17 21.75 -8.04 0.16
C LEU A 17 21.86 -6.64 0.83
N PRO A 18 21.09 -5.63 0.38
CA PRO A 18 21.14 -4.29 0.96
C PRO A 18 21.02 -4.30 2.49
N GLY A 19 22.01 -3.72 3.18
CA GLY A 19 22.08 -3.67 4.64
C GLY A 19 22.71 -4.90 5.31
N GLN A 20 23.05 -5.95 4.56
CA GLN A 20 23.55 -7.21 5.09
C GLN A 20 25.07 -7.36 4.95
N GLN A 21 25.72 -7.80 6.02
CA GLN A 21 27.13 -8.20 6.06
C GLN A 21 27.26 -9.67 6.42
N TYR A 22 28.11 -10.41 5.72
CA TYR A 22 28.42 -11.79 6.05
C TYR A 22 29.21 -11.87 7.33
N ASP A 23 28.71 -12.68 8.25
CA ASP A 23 29.44 -13.12 9.43
C ASP A 23 30.00 -14.52 9.18
N GLU A 24 31.33 -14.62 9.15
CA GLU A 24 32.04 -15.86 8.85
C GLU A 24 31.93 -16.88 9.99
N GLU A 25 31.83 -16.43 11.25
CA GLU A 25 31.78 -17.33 12.41
C GLU A 25 30.47 -18.13 12.44
N SER A 26 29.36 -17.48 12.13
CA SER A 26 28.04 -18.10 12.14
C SER A 26 27.58 -18.60 10.76
N GLY A 27 28.17 -18.09 9.67
CA GLY A 27 27.67 -18.27 8.32
C GLY A 27 26.37 -17.50 8.02
N LEU A 28 25.88 -16.68 8.96
CA LEU A 28 24.68 -15.88 8.83
C LEU A 28 24.99 -14.49 8.29
N TYR A 29 23.96 -13.78 7.86
CA TYR A 29 24.08 -12.42 7.36
C TYR A 29 23.57 -11.45 8.43
N TYR A 30 24.47 -10.66 9.01
CA TYR A 30 24.15 -9.62 9.97
C TYR A 30 23.45 -8.45 9.27
N ASN A 31 22.23 -8.11 9.72
CA ASN A 31 21.44 -6.98 9.25
C ASN A 31 21.00 -6.13 10.44
N ARG A 32 21.94 -5.38 11.02
CA ARG A 32 21.77 -4.47 12.16
C ARG A 32 21.06 -5.10 13.37
N HIS A 33 19.73 -5.14 13.37
CA HIS A 33 18.92 -5.65 14.46
C HIS A 33 18.69 -7.16 14.42
N ARG A 34 18.97 -7.83 13.30
CA ARG A 34 18.68 -9.27 13.13
C ARG A 34 19.77 -9.99 12.32
N TYR A 35 19.85 -11.31 12.51
CA TYR A 35 20.65 -12.20 11.67
C TYR A 35 19.75 -12.95 10.69
N TYR A 36 20.13 -12.96 9.42
CA TYR A 36 19.44 -13.61 8.32
C TYR A 36 20.14 -14.92 7.96
N ASP A 37 19.38 -16.01 7.90
CA ASP A 37 19.84 -17.32 7.43
C ASP A 37 19.57 -17.44 5.92
N PRO A 38 20.62 -17.44 5.07
CA PRO A 38 20.46 -17.54 3.63
C PRO A 38 20.01 -18.93 3.15
N LEU A 39 20.18 -19.99 3.95
CA LEU A 39 19.73 -21.33 3.61
C LEU A 39 18.22 -21.47 3.83
N GLN A 40 17.69 -20.81 4.86
CA GLN A 40 16.26 -20.81 5.16
C GLN A 40 15.49 -19.66 4.51
N GLY A 41 16.19 -18.63 4.04
CA GLY A 41 15.57 -17.46 3.42
C GLY A 41 14.85 -16.54 4.41
N ARG A 42 15.27 -16.48 5.68
CA ARG A 42 14.54 -15.77 6.74
C ARG A 42 15.45 -15.28 7.88
N TYR A 43 14.94 -14.39 8.72
CA TYR A 43 15.57 -14.04 9.99
C TYR A 43 15.43 -15.17 11.01
N ILE A 44 16.47 -15.36 11.84
CA ILE A 44 16.48 -16.39 12.89
C ILE A 44 15.85 -15.91 14.21
N THR A 45 15.57 -14.62 14.34
CA THR A 45 14.89 -14.01 15.49
C THR A 45 13.63 -13.26 15.03
N GLN A 46 12.64 -13.17 15.91
CA GLN A 46 11.44 -12.35 15.66
C GLN A 46 11.81 -10.88 15.47
N ASP A 47 11.00 -10.16 14.69
CA ASP A 47 11.13 -8.72 14.50
C ASP A 47 11.00 -8.00 15.86
N PRO A 48 12.02 -7.24 16.32
CA PRO A 48 11.99 -6.53 17.59
C PRO A 48 10.82 -5.54 17.74
N ILE A 49 10.24 -5.06 16.64
CA ILE A 49 9.05 -4.18 16.68
C ILE A 49 7.72 -4.95 16.62
N GLY A 50 7.76 -6.28 16.65
CA GLY A 50 6.59 -7.15 16.68
C GLY A 50 5.74 -7.03 15.42
N LEU A 51 4.42 -7.11 15.57
CA LEU A 51 3.46 -7.06 14.45
C LEU A 51 3.47 -5.74 13.65
N LYS A 52 4.16 -4.71 14.13
CA LYS A 52 4.42 -3.48 13.36
C LYS A 52 5.41 -3.72 12.20
N GLY A 53 6.19 -4.79 12.27
CA GLY A 53 7.02 -5.30 11.17
C GLY A 53 6.24 -6.27 10.27
N GLY A 54 4.92 -6.18 10.25
CA GLY A 54 4.07 -7.10 9.50
C GLY A 54 3.81 -8.44 10.20
N TRP A 55 3.02 -9.28 9.54
CA TRP A 55 2.50 -10.53 10.10
C TRP A 55 3.55 -11.64 10.19
N ASN A 56 4.53 -11.64 9.28
CA ASN A 56 5.62 -12.60 9.30
C ASN A 56 6.81 -12.04 10.08
N LEU A 57 6.86 -12.33 11.39
CA LEU A 57 7.89 -11.84 12.30
C LEU A 57 9.32 -12.28 11.96
N TYR A 58 9.49 -13.23 11.04
CA TYR A 58 10.80 -13.73 10.63
C TYR A 58 11.11 -13.43 9.16
N GLY A 59 10.20 -12.77 8.44
CA GLY A 59 10.35 -12.51 7.01
C GLY A 59 11.45 -11.50 6.73
N TYR A 60 12.25 -11.78 5.71
CA TYR A 60 12.99 -10.76 4.97
C TYR A 60 12.17 -10.43 3.73
N GLN A 61 12.03 -9.16 3.35
CA GLN A 61 11.28 -8.78 2.15
C GLN A 61 11.93 -9.41 0.91
N LEU A 62 11.23 -10.33 0.22
CA LEU A 62 11.79 -11.14 -0.87
C LEU A 62 11.67 -10.48 -2.25
N ASN A 63 11.13 -9.27 -2.34
CA ASN A 63 11.03 -8.52 -3.59
C ASN A 63 12.06 -7.38 -3.68
N PRO A 64 13.31 -7.64 -4.11
CA PRO A 64 14.37 -6.64 -4.16
C PRO A 64 14.15 -5.54 -5.22
N ILE A 65 13.09 -5.64 -6.05
CA ILE A 65 12.74 -4.61 -7.03
C ILE A 65 11.94 -3.48 -6.37
N SER A 66 11.05 -3.80 -5.43
CA SER A 66 10.18 -2.82 -4.76
C SER A 66 10.53 -2.58 -3.30
N ASP A 67 11.20 -3.53 -2.67
CA ASP A 67 11.34 -3.60 -1.22
C ASP A 67 12.73 -4.06 -0.78
N ILE A 68 13.26 -3.35 0.20
CA ILE A 68 14.50 -3.68 0.89
C ILE A 68 14.24 -3.53 2.38
N ASP A 69 14.97 -4.26 3.22
CA ASP A 69 14.93 -4.11 4.67
C ASP A 69 16.30 -3.66 5.20
N PRO A 70 16.69 -2.37 5.04
CA PRO A 70 18.02 -1.87 5.39
C PRO A 70 18.29 -1.81 6.89
N LEU A 71 17.22 -1.91 7.69
CA LEU A 71 17.27 -1.80 9.14
C LEU A 71 17.11 -3.16 9.83
N GLY A 72 16.66 -4.19 9.13
CA GLY A 72 16.20 -5.39 9.81
C GLY A 72 14.88 -5.16 10.55
N LEU A 73 14.03 -4.24 10.10
CA LEU A 73 12.71 -3.91 10.67
C LEU A 73 11.72 -3.67 9.53
N SER A 74 10.65 -4.45 9.47
CA SER A 74 9.70 -4.45 8.35
C SER A 74 8.63 -3.32 8.46
N MET A 75 9.09 -2.08 8.73
CA MET A 75 8.24 -0.87 8.84
C MET A 75 7.87 -0.25 7.49
N TRP A 76 8.29 -0.87 6.40
CA TRP A 76 8.36 -0.27 5.08
C TRP A 76 6.97 0.02 4.48
N GLU A 77 6.01 -0.88 4.69
CA GLU A 77 4.62 -0.70 4.20
C GLU A 77 3.86 0.40 4.95
N ASP A 78 4.01 0.47 6.27
CA ASP A 78 3.43 1.55 7.09
C ASP A 78 4.07 2.90 6.75
N ALA A 79 5.39 2.90 6.48
CA ALA A 79 6.12 4.08 6.06
C ALA A 79 5.67 4.58 4.68
N LYS A 80 5.60 3.68 3.68
CA LYS A 80 5.14 3.93 2.31
C LYS A 80 3.68 4.38 2.25
N SER A 81 2.81 3.80 3.06
CA SER A 81 1.39 4.17 3.07
C SER A 81 1.11 5.52 3.76
N GLY A 82 2.11 6.07 4.46
CA GLY A 82 1.95 7.26 5.29
C GLY A 82 1.09 7.03 6.54
N ALA A 83 0.81 5.77 6.88
CA ALA A 83 -0.09 5.40 7.98
C ALA A 83 0.51 5.71 9.37
N CYS A 84 1.83 5.77 9.48
CA CYS A 84 2.51 6.06 10.74
C CYS A 84 3.09 7.48 10.78
N THR A 85 2.71 8.25 11.81
CA THR A 85 3.12 9.66 11.97
C THR A 85 4.12 9.89 13.10
N ASN A 86 4.46 8.85 13.88
CA ASN A 86 5.25 8.97 15.11
C ASN A 86 6.57 8.20 15.04
N GLY A 87 7.57 8.70 15.77
CA GLY A 87 8.88 8.05 15.93
C GLY A 87 9.64 7.86 14.61
N LEU A 88 10.47 6.81 14.55
CA LEU A 88 11.26 6.47 13.36
C LEU A 88 10.37 6.19 12.14
N CYS A 89 9.18 5.61 12.36
CA CYS A 89 8.20 5.38 11.30
C CYS A 89 7.74 6.70 10.66
N GLY A 90 7.38 7.70 11.46
CA GLY A 90 6.99 9.02 10.97
C GLY A 90 8.10 9.70 10.17
N THR A 91 9.36 9.54 10.59
CA THR A 91 10.50 10.06 9.82
C THR A 91 10.70 9.34 8.49
N LEU A 92 10.48 8.02 8.45
CA LEU A 92 10.53 7.22 7.22
C LEU A 92 9.35 7.56 6.30
N SER A 93 8.14 7.72 6.82
CA SER A 93 6.98 8.20 6.04
C SER A 93 7.20 9.58 5.44
N ALA A 94 7.91 10.48 6.13
CA ALA A 94 8.23 11.79 5.59
C ALA A 94 9.24 11.72 4.42
N MET A 95 10.13 10.73 4.42
CA MET A 95 11.16 10.55 3.38
C MET A 95 10.69 9.68 2.21
N ILE A 96 9.91 8.64 2.49
CA ILE A 96 9.52 7.61 1.53
C ILE A 96 8.10 7.86 1.06
N GLY A 97 7.15 7.98 1.99
CA GLY A 97 5.76 8.38 1.76
C GLY A 97 5.02 7.62 0.65
N PRO A 98 3.73 7.93 0.42
CA PRO A 98 3.01 7.37 -0.71
C PRO A 98 3.48 8.01 -2.02
N ASP A 99 3.37 7.24 -3.10
CA ASP A 99 3.61 7.74 -4.46
C ASP A 99 2.75 8.99 -4.72
N LYS A 100 3.39 10.00 -5.32
CA LYS A 100 2.76 11.29 -5.59
C LYS A 100 2.54 11.48 -7.09
N PHE A 101 1.39 11.99 -7.48
CA PHE A 101 1.00 12.17 -8.87
C PHE A 101 0.58 13.61 -9.20
N ASP A 102 0.49 13.93 -10.49
CA ASP A 102 0.10 15.26 -10.97
C ASP A 102 -1.43 15.46 -11.03
N SER A 103 -2.22 14.40 -10.91
CA SER A 103 -3.68 14.45 -10.98
C SER A 103 -4.39 13.58 -9.96
N ILE A 104 -5.62 13.95 -9.64
CA ILE A 104 -6.51 13.17 -8.77
C ILE A 104 -6.81 11.81 -9.45
N ASP A 105 -7.11 11.80 -10.75
CA ASP A 105 -7.45 10.59 -11.51
C ASP A 105 -6.34 9.54 -11.47
N SER A 106 -5.08 9.94 -11.70
CA SER A 106 -3.94 9.03 -11.64
C SER A 106 -3.71 8.48 -10.24
N THR A 107 -3.92 9.32 -9.21
CA THR A 107 -3.80 8.91 -7.81
C THR A 107 -4.89 7.92 -7.43
N ALA A 108 -6.14 8.20 -7.81
CA ALA A 108 -7.27 7.31 -7.59
C ALA A 108 -7.08 5.96 -8.30
N TYR A 109 -6.60 6.01 -9.55
CA TYR A 109 -6.37 4.80 -10.33
C TYR A 109 -5.26 3.95 -9.71
N ASP A 110 -4.15 4.55 -9.26
CA ASP A 110 -3.09 3.83 -8.55
C ASP A 110 -3.60 3.19 -7.25
N ALA A 111 -4.31 3.95 -6.42
CA ALA A 111 -4.88 3.47 -5.17
C ALA A 111 -5.83 2.28 -5.38
N LEU A 112 -6.77 2.42 -6.34
CA LEU A 112 -7.72 1.36 -6.67
C LEU A 112 -7.03 0.16 -7.32
N ASN A 113 -6.04 0.38 -8.18
CA ASN A 113 -5.29 -0.70 -8.82
C ASN A 113 -4.55 -1.57 -7.80
N LYS A 114 -4.03 -0.97 -6.72
CA LYS A 114 -3.36 -1.69 -5.63
C LYS A 114 -4.31 -2.56 -4.80
N ILE A 115 -5.58 -2.17 -4.64
CA ILE A 115 -6.50 -2.82 -3.68
C ILE A 115 -7.69 -3.56 -4.29
N ASN A 116 -8.03 -3.36 -5.56
CA ASN A 116 -9.25 -3.95 -6.13
C ASN A 116 -9.24 -5.48 -6.09
N SER A 117 -8.11 -6.12 -6.40
CA SER A 117 -7.96 -7.57 -6.28
C SER A 117 -8.14 -8.07 -4.85
N GLN A 118 -7.65 -7.33 -3.85
CA GLN A 118 -7.81 -7.67 -2.44
C GLN A 118 -9.26 -7.50 -1.98
N SER A 119 -9.90 -6.41 -2.38
CA SER A 119 -11.33 -6.14 -2.18
C SER A 119 -12.20 -7.31 -2.63
N ILE A 120 -11.93 -7.82 -3.84
CA ILE A 120 -12.62 -8.98 -4.42
C ILE A 120 -12.30 -10.26 -3.62
N CYS A 121 -11.03 -10.51 -3.27
CA CYS A 121 -10.65 -11.70 -2.51
C CYS A 121 -11.31 -11.78 -1.13
N GLU A 122 -11.35 -10.65 -0.43
CA GLU A 122 -11.88 -10.57 0.92
C GLU A 122 -13.38 -10.36 0.95
N ASP A 123 -13.98 -10.09 -0.21
CA ASP A 123 -15.36 -9.69 -0.36
C ASP A 123 -15.74 -8.52 0.56
N LYS A 124 -14.90 -7.47 0.56
CA LYS A 124 -15.06 -6.30 1.43
C LYS A 124 -14.70 -5.03 0.71
N GLU A 125 -15.40 -3.96 1.04
CA GLU A 125 -15.07 -2.63 0.52
C GLU A 125 -13.85 -2.04 1.23
N PHE A 126 -13.01 -1.36 0.46
CA PHE A 126 -11.90 -0.56 0.99
C PHE A 126 -12.09 0.89 0.57
N ALA A 127 -11.78 1.85 1.44
CA ALA A 127 -11.90 3.26 1.10
C ALA A 127 -10.82 4.13 1.74
N GLY A 128 -10.46 5.20 1.05
CA GLY A 128 -9.51 6.20 1.55
C GLY A 128 -9.72 7.57 0.93
N LEU A 129 -8.86 8.50 1.31
CA LEU A 129 -8.87 9.87 0.82
C LEU A 129 -7.73 10.09 -0.18
N ILE A 130 -7.93 11.07 -1.05
CA ILE A 130 -6.89 11.65 -1.89
C ILE A 130 -6.59 13.03 -1.34
N CYS A 131 -5.32 13.23 -1.01
CA CYS A 131 -4.80 14.42 -0.39
C CYS A 131 -3.86 15.14 -1.38
N LYS A 132 -3.73 16.45 -1.23
CA LYS A 132 -2.80 17.29 -1.98
C LYS A 132 -1.79 17.89 -1.02
N ASP A 133 -0.52 17.75 -1.36
CA ASP A 133 0.56 18.30 -0.56
C ASP A 133 0.86 19.78 -0.90
N ASN A 134 1.77 20.38 -0.13
CA ASN A 134 2.17 21.77 -0.31
C ASN A 134 2.95 22.04 -1.62
N SER A 135 3.44 20.98 -2.29
CA SER A 135 4.06 21.09 -3.61
C SER A 135 3.04 21.04 -4.75
N GLY A 136 1.77 20.78 -4.42
CA GLY A 136 0.68 20.67 -5.38
C GLY A 136 0.47 19.28 -5.96
N ARG A 137 1.19 18.27 -5.45
CA ARG A 137 1.11 16.87 -5.88
C ARG A 137 0.07 16.11 -5.06
N TYR A 138 -0.52 15.07 -5.65
CA TYR A 138 -1.60 14.28 -5.07
C TYR A 138 -1.13 12.91 -4.61
N PHE A 139 -1.67 12.40 -3.51
CA PHE A 139 -1.40 11.05 -3.01
C PHE A 139 -2.63 10.47 -2.31
N SER A 140 -2.74 9.15 -2.24
CA SER A 140 -3.81 8.46 -1.51
C SER A 140 -3.39 8.13 -0.08
N THR A 141 -4.32 8.18 0.85
CA THR A 141 -4.11 7.67 2.21
C THR A 141 -4.07 6.14 2.21
N ALA A 142 -3.63 5.53 3.31
CA ALA A 142 -3.82 4.10 3.52
C ALA A 142 -5.32 3.76 3.48
N PRO A 143 -5.75 2.72 2.72
CA PRO A 143 -7.16 2.38 2.61
C PRO A 143 -7.66 1.75 3.91
N ASN A 144 -8.78 2.24 4.42
CA ASN A 144 -9.50 1.58 5.51
C ASN A 144 -10.21 0.35 4.96
N ARG A 145 -10.05 -0.76 5.67
CA ARG A 145 -10.85 -1.96 5.46
C ARG A 145 -12.25 -1.76 6.04
N GLY A 146 -13.26 -1.82 5.18
CA GLY A 146 -14.66 -1.75 5.54
C GLY A 146 -15.31 -3.12 5.72
N GLU A 147 -16.63 -3.12 5.56
CA GLU A 147 -17.48 -4.31 5.55
C GLU A 147 -17.89 -4.66 4.11
N ARG A 148 -18.62 -5.77 3.93
CA ARG A 148 -19.15 -6.20 2.63
C ARG A 148 -20.02 -5.15 1.94
N LYS A 149 -20.69 -4.28 2.72
CA LYS A 149 -21.75 -3.34 2.26
C LYS A 149 -21.41 -1.87 2.50
N GLY A 150 -20.16 -1.57 2.78
CA GLY A 150 -19.79 -0.20 3.07
C GLY A 150 -18.39 -0.04 3.63
N SER A 151 -17.75 1.00 3.14
CA SER A 151 -16.54 1.58 3.71
C SER A 151 -16.72 3.09 3.85
N TYR A 152 -16.06 3.70 4.84
CA TYR A 152 -16.13 5.15 5.06
C TYR A 152 -14.74 5.76 4.89
N PRO A 153 -14.50 6.55 3.82
CA PRO A 153 -13.16 7.01 3.46
C PRO A 153 -12.52 7.90 4.53
N PHE A 154 -13.31 8.65 5.29
CA PHE A 154 -12.82 9.62 6.28
C PHE A 154 -12.25 8.99 7.56
N ASN A 155 -12.34 7.66 7.73
CA ASN A 155 -11.63 6.95 8.80
C ASN A 155 -10.11 6.90 8.56
N SER A 156 -9.63 7.25 7.35
CA SER A 156 -8.21 7.41 7.03
C SER A 156 -7.99 8.87 6.63
N PRO A 157 -7.81 9.77 7.61
CA PRO A 157 -7.71 11.19 7.36
C PRO A 157 -6.39 11.55 6.66
N CYS A 158 -6.42 12.63 5.88
CA CYS A 158 -5.21 13.21 5.32
C CYS A 158 -4.24 13.65 6.43
N PRO A 159 -2.91 13.49 6.25
CA PRO A 159 -1.92 13.98 7.19
C PRO A 159 -2.02 15.50 7.44
N ASN A 160 -1.60 15.94 8.63
CA ASN A 160 -1.57 17.35 8.99
C ASN A 160 -0.74 18.17 7.98
N GLY A 161 -1.26 19.33 7.58
CA GLY A 161 -0.59 20.20 6.60
C GLY A 161 -0.79 19.79 5.15
N THR A 162 -1.74 18.87 4.86
CA THR A 162 -2.17 18.53 3.50
C THR A 162 -3.65 18.83 3.31
N GLU A 163 -4.06 19.06 2.06
CA GLU A 163 -5.45 19.37 1.70
C GLU A 163 -6.17 18.08 1.32
N LYS A 164 -7.34 17.82 1.92
CA LYS A 164 -8.25 16.76 1.47
C LYS A 164 -8.97 17.21 0.20
N VAL A 165 -8.88 16.43 -0.88
CA VAL A 165 -9.40 16.84 -2.19
C VAL A 165 -10.47 15.91 -2.74
N SER A 166 -10.29 14.59 -2.59
CA SER A 166 -11.17 13.58 -3.17
C SER A 166 -11.19 12.33 -2.28
N ALA A 167 -12.05 11.36 -2.60
CA ALA A 167 -12.07 10.05 -1.97
C ALA A 167 -12.08 8.93 -3.03
N TYR A 168 -11.81 7.71 -2.61
CA TYR A 168 -11.97 6.51 -3.43
C TYR A 168 -12.50 5.35 -2.59
N HIS A 169 -13.21 4.42 -3.22
CA HIS A 169 -13.56 3.14 -2.62
C HIS A 169 -13.63 2.00 -3.64
N THR A 170 -13.61 0.77 -3.15
CA THR A 170 -13.85 -0.44 -3.94
C THR A 170 -15.12 -1.14 -3.52
N HIS A 171 -15.67 -1.95 -4.41
CA HIS A 171 -16.68 -2.94 -4.06
C HIS A 171 -16.05 -4.34 -3.88
N GLY A 172 -16.67 -5.16 -3.01
CA GLY A 172 -16.26 -6.54 -2.72
C GLY A 172 -16.53 -7.50 -3.87
N ALA A 173 -16.52 -8.81 -3.65
CA ALA A 173 -16.99 -9.76 -4.66
C ALA A 173 -18.52 -9.61 -4.83
N ASP A 174 -19.07 -10.25 -5.88
CA ASP A 174 -20.51 -10.30 -6.15
C ASP A 174 -21.32 -10.42 -4.84
N SER A 175 -22.15 -9.41 -4.57
CA SER A 175 -22.96 -9.23 -3.36
C SER A 175 -24.09 -10.27 -3.21
N HIS A 176 -24.02 -11.38 -3.96
CA HIS A 176 -25.03 -12.43 -4.05
C HIS A 176 -26.41 -11.90 -4.51
N GLY A 177 -26.40 -10.88 -5.38
CA GLY A 177 -27.61 -10.26 -5.92
C GLY A 177 -28.33 -9.31 -4.96
N GLU A 178 -27.70 -8.88 -3.87
CA GLU A 178 -28.28 -7.90 -2.95
C GLU A 178 -28.12 -6.45 -3.45
N TYR A 179 -27.06 -6.15 -4.22
CA TYR A 179 -26.80 -4.82 -4.79
C TYR A 179 -26.12 -4.91 -6.17
N TRP A 180 -26.10 -3.79 -6.90
CA TRP A 180 -25.39 -3.67 -8.16
C TRP A 180 -23.94 -3.24 -7.89
N ASP A 181 -23.01 -4.20 -7.83
CA ASP A 181 -21.59 -3.95 -7.47
C ASP A 181 -20.80 -3.14 -8.52
N GLU A 182 -21.46 -2.74 -9.60
CA GLU A 182 -20.86 -2.03 -10.73
C GLU A 182 -21.24 -0.53 -10.79
N ILE A 183 -22.05 -0.05 -9.85
CA ILE A 183 -22.55 1.33 -9.83
C ILE A 183 -22.39 1.98 -8.46
N PHE A 184 -22.30 3.31 -8.44
CA PHE A 184 -22.36 4.06 -7.19
C PHE A 184 -23.71 3.87 -6.51
N SER A 185 -23.69 3.67 -5.20
CA SER A 185 -24.86 3.63 -4.35
C SER A 185 -25.37 5.05 -4.06
N GLY A 186 -26.64 5.15 -3.63
CA GLY A 186 -27.18 6.43 -3.16
C GLY A 186 -26.47 6.98 -1.91
N LYS A 187 -25.71 6.16 -1.18
CA LYS A 187 -24.84 6.63 -0.09
C LYS A 187 -23.59 7.32 -0.64
N ASP A 188 -23.03 6.80 -1.72
CA ASP A 188 -21.82 7.35 -2.35
C ASP A 188 -22.11 8.75 -2.91
N GLU A 189 -23.27 8.91 -3.55
CA GLU A 189 -23.73 10.23 -4.00
C GLU A 189 -23.86 11.23 -2.83
N LYS A 190 -24.37 10.79 -1.68
CA LYS A 190 -24.48 11.65 -0.50
C LYS A 190 -23.10 12.02 0.05
N ILE A 191 -22.14 11.10 -0.02
CA ILE A 191 -20.76 11.36 0.43
C ILE A 191 -20.13 12.46 -0.41
N VAL A 192 -20.21 12.38 -1.75
CA VAL A 192 -19.58 13.36 -2.65
C VAL A 192 -20.32 14.70 -2.70
N LYS A 193 -21.66 14.70 -2.55
CA LYS A 193 -22.49 15.92 -2.54
C LYS A 193 -22.47 16.67 -1.20
N SER A 194 -22.02 16.02 -0.12
CA SER A 194 -22.00 16.64 1.21
C SER A 194 -20.98 17.78 1.30
N LYS A 195 -21.45 18.96 1.69
CA LYS A 195 -20.59 20.13 1.95
C LYS A 195 -19.64 19.91 3.13
N ASP A 196 -20.05 19.14 4.13
CA ASP A 196 -19.24 18.83 5.31
C ASP A 196 -18.03 17.96 4.91
N ASN A 197 -18.23 17.08 3.94
CA ASN A 197 -17.18 16.22 3.42
C ASN A 197 -16.18 17.00 2.56
N ASN A 198 -16.62 18.03 1.84
CA ASN A 198 -15.80 18.93 1.04
C ASN A 198 -14.81 18.20 0.10
N ILE A 199 -15.32 17.23 -0.66
CA ILE A 199 -14.56 16.50 -1.67
C ILE A 199 -15.07 16.84 -3.09
N LYS A 200 -14.17 16.84 -4.07
CA LYS A 200 -14.49 17.23 -5.46
C LYS A 200 -15.08 16.09 -6.27
N SER A 201 -14.62 14.88 -6.00
CA SER A 201 -15.03 13.66 -6.69
C SER A 201 -14.95 12.45 -5.76
N PHE A 202 -15.57 11.35 -6.20
CA PHE A 202 -15.50 10.06 -5.53
C PHE A 202 -15.29 8.96 -6.57
N TYR A 203 -14.22 8.19 -6.42
CA TYR A 203 -13.81 7.15 -7.36
C TYR A 203 -14.22 5.77 -6.86
N LEU A 204 -14.61 4.90 -7.80
CA LEU A 204 -15.04 3.54 -7.54
C LEU A 204 -14.22 2.55 -8.36
N GLY A 205 -13.69 1.53 -7.68
CA GLY A 205 -13.20 0.30 -8.29
C GLY A 205 -14.23 -0.82 -8.17
N THR A 206 -14.64 -1.40 -9.30
CA THR A 206 -15.67 -2.44 -9.32
C THR A 206 -15.09 -3.83 -9.51
N PRO A 207 -15.86 -4.90 -9.21
CA PRO A 207 -15.38 -6.28 -9.32
C PRO A 207 -15.10 -6.69 -10.77
N SER A 208 -15.83 -6.12 -11.74
CA SER A 208 -15.57 -6.32 -13.16
C SER A 208 -14.33 -5.55 -13.68
N GLY A 209 -13.64 -4.80 -12.84
CA GLY A 209 -12.45 -4.04 -13.18
C GLY A 209 -12.72 -2.66 -13.78
N ASN A 210 -13.91 -2.08 -13.51
CA ASN A 210 -14.22 -0.72 -13.94
C ASN A 210 -13.65 0.29 -12.94
N PHE A 211 -13.00 1.32 -13.48
CA PHE A 211 -12.58 2.53 -12.81
C PHE A 211 -13.59 3.64 -13.15
N LYS A 212 -14.36 4.06 -12.14
CA LYS A 212 -15.44 5.04 -12.30
C LYS A 212 -15.24 6.22 -11.36
N ALA A 213 -15.84 7.35 -11.70
CA ALA A 213 -15.82 8.53 -10.84
C ALA A 213 -17.09 9.37 -11.01
N ILE A 214 -17.58 9.93 -9.90
CA ILE A 214 -18.63 10.95 -9.89
C ILE A 214 -18.09 12.25 -9.28
N ASP A 215 -18.57 13.40 -9.78
CA ASP A 215 -18.29 14.70 -9.19
C ASP A 215 -19.24 15.04 -8.02
N ASN A 216 -19.02 16.20 -7.39
CA ASN A 216 -19.87 16.73 -6.32
C ASN A 216 -21.30 17.14 -6.73
N HIS A 217 -21.66 17.01 -8.01
CA HIS A 217 -23.03 17.11 -8.50
C HIS A 217 -23.66 15.71 -8.73
N GLY A 218 -22.89 14.64 -8.54
CA GLY A 218 -23.28 13.25 -8.83
C GLY A 218 -23.24 12.91 -10.32
N LYS A 219 -22.57 13.73 -11.14
CA LYS A 219 -22.39 13.44 -12.56
C LYS A 219 -21.20 12.49 -12.72
N GLU A 220 -21.37 11.42 -13.51
CA GLU A 220 -20.26 10.55 -13.89
C GLU A 220 -19.24 11.34 -14.73
N ILE A 221 -18.00 11.38 -14.27
CA ILE A 221 -16.88 12.09 -14.91
C ILE A 221 -15.82 11.14 -15.47
N THR A 222 -15.84 9.87 -15.07
CA THR A 222 -14.97 8.83 -15.63
C THR A 222 -15.65 7.48 -15.57
N ASN A 223 -15.46 6.69 -16.62
CA ASN A 223 -15.86 5.29 -16.69
C ASN A 223 -14.99 4.57 -17.73
N ARG A 224 -14.01 3.81 -17.24
CA ARG A 224 -13.10 3.05 -18.10
C ARG A 224 -12.74 1.73 -17.44
N LYS A 225 -12.35 0.74 -18.24
CA LYS A 225 -11.80 -0.52 -17.74
C LYS A 225 -10.30 -0.39 -17.47
N GLY A 226 -9.78 -1.27 -16.63
CA GLY A 226 -8.34 -1.44 -16.44
C GLY A 226 -7.91 -1.73 -15.01
N LEU A 227 -8.83 -1.90 -14.05
CA LEU A 227 -8.47 -2.34 -12.71
C LEU A 227 -8.37 -3.88 -12.65
N PRO A 228 -7.55 -4.42 -11.74
CA PRO A 228 -7.50 -5.86 -11.49
C PRO A 228 -8.86 -6.39 -11.06
N ASN A 229 -9.36 -7.40 -11.78
CA ASN A 229 -10.73 -7.92 -11.63
C ASN A 229 -10.78 -9.39 -11.22
N VAL A 230 -9.65 -9.92 -10.77
CA VAL A 230 -9.50 -11.29 -10.30
C VAL A 230 -9.00 -11.26 -8.88
N CYS A 231 -9.49 -12.19 -8.06
CA CYS A 231 -8.90 -12.41 -6.75
C CYS A 231 -7.45 -12.84 -6.94
N ARG A 232 -6.54 -11.93 -6.61
CA ARG A 232 -5.12 -12.16 -6.45
C ARG A 232 -4.77 -11.58 -5.11
N VAL A 233 -4.61 -12.45 -4.13
CA VAL A 233 -3.84 -12.07 -2.95
C VAL A 233 -2.44 -11.83 -3.51
N HIS A 234 -2.00 -10.58 -3.55
CA HIS A 234 -0.56 -10.34 -3.55
C HIS A 234 -0.10 -10.99 -2.25
N GLY A 235 0.36 -12.24 -2.35
CA GLY A 235 1.26 -12.77 -1.36
C GLY A 235 2.40 -11.78 -1.38
N ASN A 236 2.42 -10.87 -0.41
CA ASN A 236 3.64 -10.17 -0.04
C ASN A 236 4.58 -11.30 0.39
N MET A 237 5.31 -11.82 -0.59
CA MET A 237 6.42 -12.75 -0.41
C MET A 237 7.57 -12.00 0.25
#